data_AF-A0A356LFK4-F1
#
_entry.id   AF-A0A356LFK4-F1
#
_cell.length_a   1.000
_cell.length_b   1.000
_cell.length_c   1.000
_cell.angle_alpha   90.00
_cell.angle_beta   90.00
_cell.angle_gamma   90.00
#
_symmetry.space_group_name_H-M   'P 1'
#
loop_
_entity.id
_entity.type
_entity.pdbx_description
1 polymer ?
#
loop_
_entity_poly.entity_id
_entity_poly.type
_entity_poly.pdbx_seq_one_letter_code
_entity_poly.pdbx_strand_id
1 'polypeptide(L)'
;MGKRLSVTGFDWDAGNWPKCAKHGLSRIEVEEIFDGLPMVMADPHPGEPRMRAIGKTRSGRYVFLVFMIRVVNGRHLIRPISARYMHQKEITFYEQQHRKT
;
A
#
# COMPACT_ATOMS: atom_id res chain seq x y z
N MET A 1 -1.87 -12.42 -21.16
CA MET A 1 -2.15 -13.13 -19.89
C MET A 1 -1.25 -12.53 -18.81
N GLY A 2 -1.80 -11.70 -17.92
CA GLY A 2 -0.99 -11.00 -16.91
C GLY A 2 -0.43 -12.00 -15.90
N LYS A 3 0.89 -11.99 -15.69
CA LYS A 3 1.54 -12.85 -14.69
C LYS A 3 1.08 -12.41 -13.30
N ARG A 4 0.38 -13.28 -12.58
CA ARG A 4 0.06 -13.05 -11.15
C ARG A 4 1.35 -13.17 -10.35
N LEU A 5 1.69 -12.12 -9.63
CA LEU A 5 2.80 -12.13 -8.69
C LEU A 5 2.29 -12.60 -7.32
N SER A 6 2.87 -13.67 -6.78
CA SER A 6 2.59 -14.10 -5.42
C SER A 6 3.48 -13.33 -4.46
N VAL A 7 2.90 -12.46 -3.63
CA VAL A 7 3.58 -11.78 -2.53
C VAL A 7 3.32 -12.54 -1.24
N THR A 8 4.35 -12.73 -0.42
CA THR A 8 4.29 -13.62 0.77
C THR A 8 4.46 -12.89 2.10
N GLY A 9 4.57 -11.57 2.09
CA GLY A 9 4.66 -10.76 3.30
C GLY A 9 5.26 -9.37 3.05
N PHE A 10 5.74 -8.77 4.14
CA PHE A 10 6.29 -7.41 4.17
C PHE A 10 7.76 -7.43 4.59
N ASP A 11 8.54 -6.56 3.95
CA ASP A 11 9.92 -6.27 4.25
C ASP A 11 10.00 -5.00 5.10
N TRP A 12 9.92 -5.17 6.43
CA TRP A 12 10.05 -4.08 7.41
C TRP A 12 11.44 -4.06 8.03
N ASP A 13 12.06 -2.89 8.08
CA ASP A 13 13.33 -2.67 8.76
C ASP A 13 13.38 -1.27 9.43
N ALA A 14 14.52 -0.94 10.03
CA ALA A 14 14.74 0.36 10.66
C ALA A 14 14.80 1.52 9.65
N GLY A 15 15.02 1.24 8.37
CA GLY A 15 15.14 2.24 7.30
C GLY A 15 13.81 2.68 6.69
N ASN A 16 12.76 1.86 6.77
CA ASN A 16 11.43 2.19 6.24
C ASN A 16 10.36 2.42 7.30
N TRP A 17 10.39 1.71 8.43
CA TRP A 17 9.31 1.77 9.40
C TRP A 17 9.07 3.18 9.97
N PRO A 18 10.09 3.93 10.43
CA PRO A 18 9.86 5.26 11.01
C PRO A 18 9.15 6.24 10.05
N LYS A 19 9.37 6.10 8.74
CA LYS A 19 8.74 6.94 7.71
C LYS A 19 7.24 6.64 7.57
N CYS A 20 6.86 5.37 7.67
CA CYS A 20 5.46 4.95 7.61
C CYS A 20 4.71 5.27 8.90
N ALA A 21 5.37 5.11 10.06
CA ALA A 21 4.80 5.41 11.36
C ALA A 21 4.53 6.91 11.59
N LYS A 22 5.20 7.80 10.84
CA LYS A 22 5.11 9.27 10.99
C LYS A 22 3.67 9.80 10.99
N HIS A 23 2.74 9.10 10.33
CA HIS A 23 1.35 9.52 10.19
C HIS A 23 0.38 8.77 11.12
N GLY A 24 0.89 8.11 12.16
CA GLY A 24 0.09 7.43 13.18
C GLY A 24 -0.49 6.09 12.74
N LEU A 25 0.04 5.50 11.66
CA LEU A 25 -0.29 4.13 11.27
C LEU A 25 0.60 3.16 12.04
N SER A 26 0.01 2.04 12.46
CA SER A 26 0.74 0.84 12.85
C SER A 26 1.19 0.03 11.63
N ARG A 27 2.13 -0.91 11.81
CA ARG A 27 2.48 -1.88 10.76
C ARG A 27 1.26 -2.71 10.38
N ILE A 28 0.52 -3.17 11.38
CA ILE A 28 -0.69 -3.97 11.21
C ILE A 28 -1.69 -3.26 10.30
N GLU A 29 -1.97 -1.97 10.53
CA GLU A 29 -2.90 -1.21 9.68
C GLU A 29 -2.41 -1.05 8.23
N VAL A 30 -1.10 -0.99 8.00
CA VAL A 30 -0.54 -0.98 6.64
C VAL A 30 -0.70 -2.34 5.97
N GLU A 31 -0.54 -3.43 6.71
CA GLU A 31 -0.68 -4.79 6.19
C GLU A 31 -2.15 -5.15 5.92
N GLU A 32 -3.06 -4.75 6.81
CA GLU A 32 -4.50 -5.01 6.75
C GLU A 32 -5.15 -4.53 5.44
N ILE A 33 -4.58 -3.51 4.78
CA ILE A 33 -5.14 -3.01 3.52
C ILE A 33 -5.14 -4.09 2.42
N PHE A 34 -4.28 -5.11 2.57
CA PHE A 34 -4.16 -6.27 1.66
C PHE A 34 -5.02 -7.48 2.08
N ASP A 35 -5.67 -7.45 3.26
CA ASP A 35 -6.69 -8.45 3.61
C ASP A 35 -7.92 -8.33 2.69
N GLY A 36 -8.17 -7.13 2.15
CA GLY A 36 -9.18 -6.87 1.14
C GLY A 36 -8.65 -7.03 -0.29
N LEU A 37 -9.21 -6.23 -1.19
CA LEU A 37 -8.72 -6.08 -2.57
C LEU A 37 -8.33 -4.62 -2.79
N PRO A 38 -7.13 -4.21 -2.34
CA PRO A 38 -6.72 -2.83 -2.51
C PRO A 38 -6.61 -2.52 -4.00
N MET A 39 -6.92 -1.28 -4.35
CA MET A 39 -6.58 -0.78 -5.66
C MET A 39 -5.07 -0.60 -5.75
N VAL A 40 -4.45 -1.20 -6.75
CA VAL A 40 -3.01 -1.12 -6.98
C VAL A 40 -2.73 -0.54 -8.36
N MET A 41 -1.83 0.45 -8.42
CA MET A 41 -1.45 1.12 -9.66
C MET A 41 0.04 1.51 -9.64
N ALA A 42 0.61 1.77 -10.81
CA ALA A 42 1.98 2.30 -10.88
C ALA A 42 2.06 3.70 -10.25
N ASP A 43 3.14 3.97 -9.53
CA ASP A 43 3.50 5.32 -9.09
C ASP A 43 4.31 5.99 -10.22
N PRO A 44 3.91 7.17 -10.74
CA PRO A 44 4.65 7.92 -11.75
C PRO A 44 5.93 8.54 -11.14
N HIS A 45 6.87 7.69 -10.76
CA HIS A 45 8.18 8.06 -10.23
C HIS A 45 9.24 7.78 -11.30
N PRO A 46 10.11 8.76 -11.67
CA PRO A 46 11.08 8.62 -12.75
C PRO A 46 12.30 7.73 -12.41
N GLY A 47 12.25 7.00 -11.29
CA GLY A 47 13.37 6.21 -10.76
C GLY A 47 12.99 4.75 -10.54
N GLU A 48 13.26 4.24 -9.34
CA GLU A 48 12.91 2.86 -8.98
C GLU A 48 11.40 2.61 -9.17
N PRO A 49 11.00 1.47 -9.77
CA PRO A 49 9.60 1.13 -9.93
C PRO A 49 8.87 1.07 -8.59
N ARG A 50 7.88 1.95 -8.45
CA ARG A 50 7.02 2.06 -7.27
C ARG A 50 5.58 1.81 -7.65
N MET A 51 4.82 1.36 -6.66
CA MET A 51 3.40 1.09 -6.75
C MET A 51 2.69 1.89 -5.67
N ARG A 52 1.47 2.30 -5.98
CA ARG A 52 0.51 2.86 -5.03
C ARG A 52 -0.53 1.80 -4.71
N ALA A 53 -0.89 1.69 -3.44
CA ALA A 53 -2.08 0.98 -3.00
C ALA A 53 -3.03 1.93 -2.28
N ILE A 54 -4.32 1.81 -2.60
CA ILE A 54 -5.42 2.39 -1.81
C ILE A 54 -6.25 1.23 -1.28
N GLY A 55 -6.36 1.12 0.03
CA GLY A 55 -7.18 0.11 0.68
C GLY A 55 -7.78 0.62 1.98
N LYS A 56 -8.53 -0.25 2.65
CA LYS A 56 -9.15 0.03 3.95
C LYS A 56 -8.52 -0.87 5.01
N THR A 57 -8.27 -0.31 6.18
CA THR A 57 -8.03 -1.09 7.40
C THR A 57 -9.29 -1.87 7.79
N ARG A 58 -9.19 -2.80 8.74
CA ARG A 58 -10.36 -3.51 9.28
C ARG A 58 -11.36 -2.57 9.97
N SER A 59 -10.88 -1.46 10.53
CA SER A 59 -11.71 -0.38 11.09
C SER A 59 -12.35 0.53 10.05
N GLY A 60 -12.16 0.25 8.75
CA GLY A 60 -12.76 1.00 7.65
C GLY A 60 -12.03 2.28 7.26
N ARG A 61 -10.85 2.55 7.83
CA ARG A 61 -10.07 3.76 7.51
C ARG A 61 -9.31 3.57 6.21
N TYR A 62 -9.40 4.55 5.33
CA TYR A 62 -8.66 4.54 4.06
C TYR A 62 -7.19 4.86 4.26
N VAL A 63 -6.33 4.04 3.64
CA VAL A 63 -4.88 4.16 3.67
C VAL A 63 -4.35 4.29 2.26
N PHE A 64 -3.46 5.26 2.06
CA PHE A 64 -2.63 5.40 0.89
C PHE A 64 -1.23 4.90 1.20
N LEU A 65 -0.77 3.90 0.45
CA LEU A 65 0.55 3.28 0.59
C LEU A 65 1.35 3.44 -0.70
N VAL A 66 2.59 3.87 -0.59
CA VAL A 66 3.60 3.74 -1.66
C VAL A 66 4.57 2.64 -1.26
N PHE A 67 4.83 1.73 -2.20
CA PHE A 67 5.68 0.57 -1.95
C PHE A 67 6.39 0.11 -3.22
N MET A 68 7.31 -0.84 -3.06
CA MET A 68 7.95 -1.58 -4.14
C MET A 68 7.92 -3.07 -3.81
N ILE A 69 8.08 -3.92 -4.81
CA ILE A 69 8.28 -5.36 -4.61
C ILE A 69 9.78 -5.65 -4.53
N ARG A 70 10.21 -6.39 -3.50
CA ARG A 70 11.57 -6.90 -3.39
C ARG A 70 11.60 -8.41 -3.44
N VAL A 71 12.70 -8.97 -3.94
CA VAL A 71 13.01 -10.39 -3.81
C VAL A 71 14.00 -10.55 -2.66
N VAL A 72 13.59 -11.24 -1.60
CA VAL A 72 14.43 -11.55 -0.44
C VAL A 72 14.37 -13.06 -0.21
N ASN A 73 15.52 -13.74 -0.22
CA ASN A 73 15.61 -15.20 -0.07
C ASN A 73 14.63 -15.96 -1.00
N GLY A 74 14.53 -15.52 -2.25
CA GLY A 74 13.64 -16.11 -3.27
C GLY A 74 12.15 -15.77 -3.12
N ARG A 75 11.76 -14.92 -2.17
CA ARG A 75 10.36 -14.54 -1.91
C ARG A 75 10.09 -13.11 -2.36
N HIS A 76 8.93 -12.87 -2.96
CA HIS A 76 8.44 -11.52 -3.21
C HIS A 76 7.81 -10.94 -1.94
N LEU A 77 8.32 -9.79 -1.51
CA LEU A 77 7.85 -9.04 -0.35
C LEU A 77 7.47 -7.62 -0.76
N ILE A 78 6.44 -7.07 -0.13
CA ILE A 78 6.13 -5.64 -0.20
C ILE A 78 7.14 -4.93 0.69
N ARG A 79 7.88 -3.95 0.14
CA ARG A 79 8.67 -3.00 0.92
C ARG A 79 7.93 -1.66 0.94
N PRO A 80 7.28 -1.31 2.06
CA PRO A 80 6.67 -0.01 2.23
C PRO A 80 7.71 1.10 2.16
N ILE A 81 7.34 2.21 1.51
CA ILE A 81 8.17 3.40 1.34
C ILE A 81 7.55 4.57 2.10
N SER A 82 6.24 4.77 1.95
CA SER A 82 5.46 5.72 2.73
C SER A 82 4.03 5.24 2.89
N ALA A 83 3.42 5.53 4.02
CA ALA A 83 2.02 5.21 4.30
C ALA A 83 1.36 6.35 5.07
N ARG A 84 0.10 6.61 4.78
CA ARG A 84 -0.72 7.60 5.51
C ARG A 84 -2.19 7.28 5.39
N TYR A 85 -2.98 7.81 6.32
CA TYR A 85 -4.42 7.90 6.14
C TYR A 85 -4.73 8.87 4.99
N MET A 86 -5.76 8.54 4.22
CA MET A 86 -6.27 9.45 3.20
C MET A 86 -7.05 10.60 3.85
N HIS A 87 -6.96 11.78 3.27
CA HIS A 87 -7.79 12.91 3.65
C HIS A 87 -9.22 12.74 3.09
N GLN A 88 -10.21 13.35 3.75
CA GLN A 88 -11.62 13.20 3.36
C GLN A 88 -11.89 13.52 1.88
N LYS A 89 -11.26 14.57 1.33
CA LYS A 89 -11.39 14.93 -0.09
C LYS A 89 -10.88 13.83 -1.03
N GLU A 90 -9.77 13.18 -0.67
CA GLU A 90 -9.20 12.07 -1.45
C GLU A 90 -10.10 10.83 -1.38
N ILE A 91 -10.68 10.55 -0.20
CA ILE A 91 -11.64 9.47 0.00
C ILE A 91 -12.88 9.70 -0.88
N THR A 92 -13.48 10.89 -0.80
CA THR A 92 -14.66 11.24 -1.61
C THR A 92 -14.37 11.10 -3.10
N PHE A 93 -13.21 11.56 -3.56
CA PHE A 93 -12.81 11.39 -4.96
C PHE A 93 -12.64 9.91 -5.34
N TYR A 94 -11.92 9.13 -4.53
CA TYR A 94 -11.74 7.69 -4.74
C TYR A 94 -13.09 6.96 -4.81
N GLU A 95 -13.99 7.20 -3.85
CA GLU A 95 -15.31 6.57 -3.83
C GLU A 95 -16.20 7.01 -5.00
N GLN A 96 -16.08 8.24 -5.49
CA GLN A 96 -16.78 8.68 -6.71
C GLN A 96 -16.30 7.93 -7.95
N GLN A 97 -14.99 7.75 -8.11
CA GLN A 97 -14.39 7.05 -9.24
C GLN A 97 -14.59 5.52 -9.17
N HIS A 98 -14.77 4.97 -7.97
CA HIS A 98 -14.88 3.53 -7.72
C HIS A 98 -16.24 3.10 -7.16
N ARG A 99 -17.26 3.96 -7.27
CA ARG A 99 -18.65 3.56 -7.07
C ARG A 99 -19.01 2.58 -8.17
N LYS A 100 -19.06 1.29 -7.82
CA LYS A 100 -19.71 0.28 -8.64
C LYS A 100 -21.23 0.48 -8.51
N THR A 101 -21.91 0.66 -9.64
CA THR A 101 -23.31 0.27 -9.81
C THR A 101 -23.46 -1.23 -9.59
#